data_AF-A0A2V9WCP8-F1
#
_entry.id   AF-A0A2V9WCP8-F1
#
_cell.length_a   1.000
_cell.length_b   1.000
_cell.length_c   1.000
_cell.angle_alpha   90.00
_cell.angle_beta   90.00
_cell.angle_gamma   90.00
#
_symmetry.space_group_name_H-M   'P 1'
#
loop_
_entity.id
_entity.type
_entity.pdbx_description
1 polymer ?
#
loop_
_entity_poly.entity_id
_entity_poly.type
_entity_poly.pdbx_seq_one_letter_code
_entity_poly.pdbx_strand_id
1 'polypeptide(L)'
;MPATISPAVPSPHASTERGLSSCCKQEQSNRPALKCLPDAVRFPTSLLILSLALCALAYSQDAGKPLAPLRAQTATGPLRVNPANRRYFTAGSGKAIYLAGSHTWANLPDRGQLNPPGVAFDYAAYMKWMVDHTFNFMRLWTAELPDAGPGPDYSEGNFVALPWKWLRTGPGVATDGGLKFDLSKLDQSYFDRMRARTITAGQNGIYVSVMLFNGFEWQFDTNPKDGDPFVATNNINHISCPDTCPTDNARIPDAAWEVETAYIRKVVDTVNDLDNVLYEVSNEAGSPYSDSWQARVINYIKQYESSKPKQHPVGMTFQWKGGSDLTLYNSAADWISPGSHVPPSDGTKVIVNDTDHSYGYVDFKRDGQPAQRAWVWQNFAVGNNVLFMDPYLTKWPERNYPEGSTADPEVGVRPDKYWNIIRDAMGSVETYANRMNLVAMTPQGLLSSTGYCLANPGVEYLVYQPSPKPFTVRLPVGTYQFEWFNPATNLVAGTGVMTVADGNQSFTSPFDGDAVLYLHASAK
;
A
#
# COMPACT_ATOMS: atom_id res chain seq x y z
N MET A 1 15.93 49.78 19.01
CA MET A 1 17.34 49.88 19.47
C MET A 1 17.49 48.99 20.70
N PRO A 2 18.62 48.30 20.89
CA PRO A 2 19.69 47.97 19.92
C PRO A 2 19.85 46.43 19.80
N ALA A 3 20.58 45.82 18.88
CA ALA A 3 21.14 46.22 17.60
C ALA A 3 21.77 44.95 16.98
N THR A 4 21.52 44.72 15.68
CA THR A 4 22.49 44.32 14.63
C THR A 4 23.14 42.90 14.72
N ILE A 5 23.52 42.19 13.65
CA ILE A 5 24.23 42.56 12.42
C ILE A 5 24.00 41.47 11.33
N SER A 6 23.70 41.90 10.08
CA SER A 6 24.04 41.18 8.83
C SER A 6 25.38 41.68 8.28
N PRO A 7 26.06 40.90 7.41
CA PRO A 7 26.67 41.48 6.21
C PRO A 7 26.36 40.59 4.97
N ALA A 8 25.81 41.12 3.87
CA ALA A 8 26.36 42.06 2.88
C ALA A 8 27.31 41.40 1.85
N VAL A 9 26.86 41.45 0.61
CA VAL A 9 27.50 41.15 -0.68
C VAL A 9 28.70 42.09 -0.93
N PRO A 10 29.65 41.68 -1.78
CA PRO A 10 30.27 42.62 -2.70
C PRO A 10 30.36 42.09 -4.15
N SER A 11 29.84 42.91 -5.08
CA SER A 11 30.41 43.18 -6.41
C SER A 11 30.79 44.67 -6.37
N PRO A 12 31.89 45.13 -6.99
CA PRO A 12 31.95 45.24 -8.46
C PRO A 12 33.37 45.13 -9.06
N HIS A 13 33.50 45.00 -10.38
CA HIS A 13 34.38 45.87 -11.19
C HIS A 13 34.23 45.58 -12.69
N ALA A 14 34.16 46.67 -13.46
CA ALA A 14 34.16 46.76 -14.90
C ALA A 14 35.60 46.90 -15.45
N SER A 15 35.81 46.50 -16.71
CA SER A 15 36.77 47.07 -17.69
C SER A 15 36.51 46.36 -19.03
N THR A 16 36.01 47.05 -20.07
CA THR A 16 36.77 47.69 -21.19
C THR A 16 37.71 46.74 -21.93
N GLU A 17 37.97 46.78 -23.23
CA GLU A 17 37.44 47.36 -24.47
C GLU A 17 38.48 46.95 -25.54
N ARG A 18 38.14 47.01 -26.85
CA ARG A 18 39.02 46.91 -28.05
C ARG A 18 39.42 45.49 -28.49
N GLY A 19 39.46 45.14 -29.77
CA GLY A 19 39.26 45.91 -31.01
C GLY A 19 39.93 45.17 -32.19
N LEU A 20 39.59 45.61 -33.41
CA LEU A 20 40.24 45.32 -34.72
C LEU A 20 39.79 44.01 -35.41
N SER A 21 39.00 44.00 -36.50
CA SER A 21 39.08 44.67 -37.81
C SER A 21 40.15 44.12 -38.77
N SER A 22 39.67 43.54 -39.88
CA SER A 22 40.09 43.82 -41.27
C SER A 22 40.70 42.69 -42.11
N CYS A 23 40.04 42.49 -43.26
CA CYS A 23 40.48 42.16 -44.63
C CYS A 23 41.32 40.89 -44.91
N CYS A 24 40.91 39.96 -45.77
CA CYS A 24 40.50 40.02 -47.20
C CYS A 24 41.69 40.06 -48.18
N LYS A 25 41.89 38.96 -48.93
CA LYS A 25 42.21 38.82 -50.38
C LYS A 25 42.61 37.34 -50.66
N GLN A 26 41.83 36.57 -51.42
CA GLN A 26 41.71 36.46 -52.90
C GLN A 26 42.85 35.70 -53.59
N GLU A 27 42.52 34.59 -54.27
CA GLU A 27 42.73 34.33 -55.72
C GLU A 27 42.08 32.98 -56.12
N GLN A 28 41.07 32.99 -57.01
CA GLN A 28 41.08 32.53 -58.42
C GLN A 28 41.12 31.00 -58.59
N SER A 29 40.46 30.34 -59.55
CA SER A 29 39.36 30.57 -60.49
C SER A 29 39.20 29.23 -61.25
N ASN A 30 37.98 28.74 -61.47
CA ASN A 30 37.54 28.16 -62.75
C ASN A 30 36.13 27.55 -62.65
N ARG A 31 35.21 28.12 -63.43
CA ARG A 31 33.95 27.49 -63.85
C ARG A 31 34.12 26.91 -65.26
N PRO A 32 33.19 26.06 -65.70
CA PRO A 32 32.31 26.54 -66.76
C PRO A 32 30.81 26.38 -66.42
N ALA A 33 30.03 27.21 -67.10
CA ALA A 33 28.61 27.48 -66.88
C ALA A 33 27.68 26.40 -67.44
N LEU A 34 26.50 26.22 -66.83
CA LEU A 34 25.30 25.75 -67.52
C LEU A 34 24.02 26.42 -66.96
N LYS A 35 23.42 27.24 -67.84
CA LYS A 35 22.02 27.69 -68.01
C LYS A 35 21.03 27.64 -66.83
N CYS A 36 20.46 28.82 -66.56
CA CYS A 36 19.21 29.01 -65.81
C CYS A 36 17.98 28.41 -66.53
N LEU A 37 17.10 27.80 -65.76
CA LEU A 37 15.67 27.61 -66.03
C LEU A 37 14.90 28.08 -64.78
N PRO A 38 13.81 28.84 -64.91
CA PRO A 38 12.94 29.17 -63.78
C PRO A 38 11.93 28.03 -63.59
N ASP A 39 11.67 27.63 -62.35
CA ASP A 39 10.32 27.22 -61.92
C ASP A 39 10.30 27.03 -60.40
N ALA A 40 9.57 27.92 -59.74
CA ALA A 40 9.22 27.78 -58.34
C ALA A 40 8.19 26.65 -58.21
N VAL A 41 8.62 25.49 -57.72
CA VAL A 41 7.71 24.41 -57.32
C VAL A 41 6.99 24.88 -56.05
N ARG A 42 5.78 25.40 -56.21
CA ARG A 42 4.81 25.52 -55.12
C ARG A 42 4.42 24.10 -54.70
N PHE A 43 4.88 23.67 -53.54
CA PHE A 43 4.26 22.54 -52.87
C PHE A 43 2.81 22.91 -52.53
N PRO A 44 1.80 22.11 -52.89
CA PRO A 44 0.43 22.38 -52.48
C PRO A 44 0.37 22.25 -50.96
N THR A 45 -0.13 23.29 -50.31
CA THR A 45 -0.46 23.33 -48.86
C THR A 45 -1.29 22.11 -48.43
N SER A 46 -1.99 21.47 -49.35
CA SER A 46 -2.76 20.24 -49.17
C SER A 46 -1.94 19.00 -48.77
N LEU A 47 -0.67 18.85 -49.19
CA LEU A 47 0.17 17.70 -48.80
C LEU A 47 0.80 17.86 -47.41
N LEU A 48 1.04 19.10 -46.97
CA LEU A 48 1.52 19.39 -45.61
C LEU A 48 0.39 19.22 -44.58
N ILE A 49 -0.84 19.56 -44.95
CA ILE A 49 -2.03 19.37 -44.10
C ILE A 49 -2.38 17.88 -43.97
N LEU A 50 -2.21 17.07 -45.04
CA LEU A 50 -2.48 15.63 -44.97
C LEU A 50 -1.44 14.87 -44.12
N SER A 51 -0.18 15.28 -44.12
CA SER A 51 0.89 14.67 -43.31
C SER A 51 0.82 15.06 -41.83
N LEU A 52 0.39 16.29 -41.50
CA LEU A 52 0.04 16.71 -40.14
C LEU A 52 -1.24 16.02 -39.63
N ALA A 53 -2.25 15.81 -40.49
CA ALA A 53 -3.46 15.09 -40.15
C ALA A 53 -3.21 13.58 -39.95
N LEU A 54 -2.36 12.95 -40.76
CA LEU A 54 -1.97 11.54 -40.61
C LEU A 54 -1.04 11.30 -39.41
N CYS A 55 -0.20 12.26 -39.01
CA CYS A 55 0.48 12.19 -37.72
C CYS A 55 -0.52 12.35 -36.56
N ALA A 56 -1.44 13.33 -36.60
CA ALA A 56 -2.45 13.50 -35.55
C ALA A 56 -3.40 12.29 -35.42
N LEU A 57 -3.70 11.59 -36.52
CA LEU A 57 -4.53 10.37 -36.53
C LEU A 57 -3.80 9.12 -36.00
N ALA A 58 -2.46 9.10 -36.00
CA ALA A 58 -1.69 8.01 -35.39
C ALA A 58 -1.45 8.22 -33.88
N TYR A 59 -1.46 9.48 -33.39
CA TYR A 59 -1.25 9.81 -31.97
C TYR A 59 -2.53 9.90 -31.12
N SER A 60 -3.70 9.65 -31.72
CA SER A 60 -5.02 9.62 -31.04
C SER A 60 -5.45 8.21 -30.61
N GLN A 61 -4.65 7.17 -30.84
CA GLN A 61 -5.18 5.79 -30.84
C GLN A 61 -5.58 5.24 -29.47
N ASP A 62 -5.15 5.84 -28.35
CA ASP A 62 -5.45 5.32 -26.99
C ASP A 62 -6.30 6.24 -26.10
N ALA A 63 -6.68 7.43 -26.59
CA ALA A 63 -7.58 8.30 -25.83
C ALA A 63 -8.96 7.65 -25.62
N GLY A 64 -9.42 7.62 -24.38
CA GLY A 64 -10.69 7.01 -23.97
C GLY A 64 -10.63 5.50 -23.73
N LYS A 65 -9.44 4.87 -23.81
CA LYS A 65 -9.31 3.44 -23.49
C LYS A 65 -9.11 3.21 -21.98
N PRO A 66 -9.68 2.12 -21.43
CA PRO A 66 -9.32 1.68 -20.08
C PRO A 66 -7.83 1.37 -19.97
N LEU A 67 -7.26 1.65 -18.81
CA LEU A 67 -5.91 1.21 -18.48
C LEU A 67 -5.87 -0.32 -18.49
N ALA A 68 -5.02 -0.92 -19.33
CA ALA A 68 -4.89 -2.37 -19.41
C ALA A 68 -4.30 -2.93 -18.10
N PRO A 69 -5.03 -3.74 -17.32
CA PRO A 69 -4.55 -4.21 -16.03
C PRO A 69 -3.27 -5.03 -16.16
N LEU A 70 -2.28 -4.75 -15.31
CA LEU A 70 -1.02 -5.49 -15.29
C LEU A 70 -0.65 -5.86 -13.86
N ARG A 71 -0.89 -7.11 -13.47
CA ARG A 71 -0.63 -7.63 -12.13
C ARG A 71 0.79 -8.15 -11.93
N ALA A 72 1.24 -8.11 -10.67
CA ALA A 72 2.38 -8.89 -10.21
C ALA A 72 2.14 -10.40 -10.44
N GLN A 73 3.22 -11.11 -10.78
CA GLN A 73 3.18 -12.56 -10.97
C GLN A 73 3.18 -13.30 -9.62
N THR A 74 2.86 -14.59 -9.65
CA THR A 74 2.98 -15.50 -8.51
C THR A 74 4.35 -15.37 -7.84
N ALA A 75 4.37 -15.43 -6.50
CA ALA A 75 5.59 -15.35 -5.72
C ALA A 75 6.58 -16.46 -6.13
N THR A 76 7.80 -16.06 -6.46
CA THR A 76 8.90 -16.97 -6.87
C THR A 76 9.88 -17.27 -5.72
N GLY A 77 9.60 -16.71 -4.54
CA GLY A 77 10.46 -16.71 -3.37
C GLY A 77 9.85 -15.85 -2.27
N PRO A 78 10.26 -16.02 -1.00
CA PRO A 78 9.81 -15.16 0.08
C PRO A 78 10.30 -13.72 -0.16
N LEU A 79 9.47 -12.75 0.20
CA LEU A 79 9.81 -11.33 0.04
C LEU A 79 11.05 -10.95 0.85
N ARG A 80 11.89 -10.09 0.27
CA ARG A 80 13.06 -9.48 0.91
C ARG A 80 13.06 -8.00 0.59
N VAL A 81 13.52 -7.17 1.52
CA VAL A 81 13.72 -5.73 1.24
C VAL A 81 14.63 -5.61 0.02
N ASN A 82 14.20 -4.86 -1.00
CA ASN A 82 14.98 -4.71 -2.21
C ASN A 82 16.26 -3.91 -1.89
N PRO A 83 17.46 -4.42 -2.25
CA PRO A 83 18.72 -3.77 -1.87
C PRO A 83 18.98 -2.47 -2.63
N ALA A 84 18.44 -2.32 -3.84
CA ALA A 84 18.62 -1.12 -4.66
C ALA A 84 17.55 -0.06 -4.34
N ASN A 85 16.33 -0.47 -4.01
CA ASN A 85 15.29 0.43 -3.53
C ASN A 85 14.52 -0.14 -2.34
N ARG A 86 14.98 0.21 -1.14
CA ARG A 86 14.48 -0.32 0.13
C ARG A 86 13.04 0.07 0.49
N ARG A 87 12.36 0.87 -0.33
CA ARG A 87 10.93 1.19 -0.21
C ARG A 87 10.02 0.04 -0.64
N TYR A 88 10.57 -0.90 -1.42
CA TYR A 88 9.84 -2.03 -1.97
C TYR A 88 10.49 -3.35 -1.58
N PHE A 89 9.72 -4.42 -1.70
CA PHE A 89 10.25 -5.77 -1.61
C PHE A 89 10.75 -6.27 -2.98
N THR A 90 11.43 -7.41 -2.97
CA THR A 90 11.73 -8.25 -4.14
C THR A 90 11.62 -9.72 -3.74
N ALA A 91 11.40 -10.61 -4.70
CA ALA A 91 11.30 -12.07 -4.51
C ALA A 91 12.49 -12.81 -5.16
N GLY A 92 13.68 -12.21 -5.14
CA GLY A 92 14.93 -12.78 -5.66
C GLY A 92 15.27 -12.41 -7.11
N SER A 93 14.32 -11.93 -7.90
CA SER A 93 14.57 -11.49 -9.29
C SER A 93 15.23 -10.11 -9.40
N GLY A 94 15.29 -9.34 -8.31
CA GLY A 94 15.74 -7.95 -8.30
C GLY A 94 14.64 -6.95 -8.71
N LYS A 95 13.53 -7.40 -9.33
CA LYS A 95 12.36 -6.54 -9.61
C LYS A 95 11.75 -6.08 -8.27
N ALA A 96 11.42 -4.79 -8.19
CA ALA A 96 10.64 -4.26 -7.08
C ALA A 96 9.18 -4.78 -7.16
N ILE A 97 8.64 -5.14 -6.01
CA ILE A 97 7.26 -5.61 -5.82
C ILE A 97 6.52 -4.54 -5.02
N TYR A 98 5.50 -3.99 -5.65
CA TYR A 98 4.56 -3.05 -5.03
C TYR A 98 3.38 -3.84 -4.46
N LEU A 99 3.03 -3.59 -3.21
CA LEU A 99 1.91 -4.23 -2.53
C LEU A 99 0.68 -3.30 -2.58
N ALA A 100 -0.41 -3.83 -3.13
CA ALA A 100 -1.71 -3.18 -3.12
C ALA A 100 -2.79 -4.22 -2.90
N GLY A 101 -3.65 -4.00 -1.91
CA GLY A 101 -4.84 -4.82 -1.80
C GLY A 101 -5.71 -4.52 -0.60
N SER A 102 -6.49 -5.51 -0.18
CA SER A 102 -7.64 -5.31 0.68
C SER A 102 -7.73 -6.43 1.72
N HIS A 103 -8.32 -6.13 2.87
CA HIS A 103 -8.68 -7.12 3.89
C HIS A 103 -9.99 -6.77 4.58
N THR A 104 -10.53 -7.75 5.29
CA THR A 104 -11.70 -7.63 6.16
C THR A 104 -11.58 -8.65 7.30
N TRP A 105 -12.22 -8.37 8.45
CA TRP A 105 -12.13 -9.19 9.67
C TRP A 105 -12.40 -10.69 9.45
N ALA A 106 -13.29 -11.04 8.53
CA ALA A 106 -13.74 -12.43 8.30
C ALA A 106 -12.83 -13.24 7.35
N ASN A 107 -11.69 -12.67 6.92
CA ASN A 107 -10.88 -13.32 5.89
C ASN A 107 -9.96 -14.43 6.40
N LEU A 108 -9.89 -14.70 7.70
CA LEU A 108 -9.48 -15.99 8.29
C LEU A 108 -10.58 -16.63 9.13
N PRO A 109 -11.10 -16.00 10.20
CA PRO A 109 -12.23 -16.55 10.93
C PRO A 109 -13.54 -16.33 10.18
N ASP A 110 -14.55 -17.15 10.42
CA ASP A 110 -15.92 -16.72 10.16
C ASP A 110 -16.32 -15.77 11.31
N ARG A 111 -16.85 -14.59 10.98
CA ARG A 111 -17.25 -13.56 11.95
C ARG A 111 -18.77 -13.42 11.98
N GLY A 112 -19.34 -13.25 13.15
CA GLY A 112 -20.73 -12.85 13.30
C GLY A 112 -21.19 -12.69 14.75
N GLN A 113 -22.45 -12.33 14.97
CA GLN A 113 -22.99 -12.16 16.33
C GLN A 113 -23.57 -13.46 16.91
N LEU A 114 -23.78 -14.47 16.06
CA LEU A 114 -24.21 -15.79 16.49
C LEU A 114 -23.01 -16.68 16.84
N ASN A 115 -23.22 -17.62 17.77
CA ASN A 115 -22.24 -18.64 18.12
C ASN A 115 -22.79 -20.05 17.83
N PRO A 116 -22.33 -20.75 16.77
CA PRO A 116 -21.38 -20.29 15.76
C PRO A 116 -22.00 -19.24 14.80
N PRO A 117 -21.17 -18.45 14.07
CA PRO A 117 -21.65 -17.49 13.08
C PRO A 117 -22.56 -18.14 12.04
N GLY A 118 -23.64 -17.47 11.68
CA GLY A 118 -24.66 -18.03 10.78
C GLY A 118 -24.26 -18.06 9.30
N VAL A 119 -23.18 -17.36 8.93
CA VAL A 119 -22.70 -17.23 7.55
C VAL A 119 -21.19 -17.43 7.52
N ALA A 120 -20.73 -18.40 6.74
CA ALA A 120 -19.30 -18.59 6.48
C ALA A 120 -18.78 -17.55 5.49
N PHE A 121 -17.52 -17.14 5.64
CA PHE A 121 -16.89 -16.23 4.69
C PHE A 121 -16.61 -16.94 3.36
N ASP A 122 -17.16 -16.43 2.26
CA ASP A 122 -16.92 -16.96 0.92
C ASP A 122 -15.52 -16.54 0.42
N TYR A 123 -14.52 -17.32 0.85
CA TYR A 123 -13.13 -17.05 0.54
C TYR A 123 -12.81 -17.21 -0.95
N ALA A 124 -13.52 -18.09 -1.67
CA ALA A 124 -13.32 -18.28 -3.10
C ALA A 124 -13.81 -17.06 -3.90
N ALA A 125 -14.99 -16.53 -3.56
CA ALA A 125 -15.49 -15.29 -4.15
C ALA A 125 -14.58 -14.11 -3.80
N TYR A 126 -14.08 -14.04 -2.57
CA TYR A 126 -13.12 -13.02 -2.15
C TYR A 126 -11.83 -13.08 -2.96
N MET A 127 -11.22 -14.26 -3.18
CA MET A 127 -10.02 -14.39 -4.01
C MET A 127 -10.26 -13.98 -5.47
N LYS A 128 -11.38 -14.40 -6.05
CA LYS A 128 -11.75 -13.94 -7.40
C LYS A 128 -11.86 -12.42 -7.45
N TRP A 129 -12.54 -11.83 -6.46
CA TRP A 129 -12.73 -10.39 -6.36
C TRP A 129 -11.41 -9.62 -6.19
N MET A 130 -10.47 -10.13 -5.38
CA MET A 130 -9.13 -9.56 -5.23
C MET A 130 -8.39 -9.54 -6.59
N VAL A 131 -8.45 -10.64 -7.33
CA VAL A 131 -7.83 -10.76 -8.66
C VAL A 131 -8.46 -9.79 -9.66
N ASP A 132 -9.80 -9.69 -9.67
CA ASP A 132 -10.55 -8.80 -10.56
C ASP A 132 -10.18 -7.32 -10.34
N HIS A 133 -9.78 -6.93 -9.11
CA HIS A 133 -9.32 -5.58 -8.78
C HIS A 133 -7.80 -5.40 -8.89
N THR A 134 -7.09 -6.35 -9.48
CA THR A 134 -5.63 -6.26 -9.68
C THR A 134 -4.84 -6.35 -8.36
N PHE A 135 -5.48 -6.67 -7.23
CA PHE A 135 -4.82 -6.74 -5.93
C PHE A 135 -3.85 -7.92 -5.82
N ASN A 136 -2.79 -7.72 -5.05
CA ASN A 136 -1.73 -8.69 -4.83
C ASN A 136 -1.31 -8.82 -3.36
N PHE A 137 -2.02 -8.17 -2.43
CA PHE A 137 -1.71 -8.22 -1.00
C PHE A 137 -2.97 -8.26 -0.15
N MET A 138 -2.93 -8.98 0.97
CA MET A 138 -3.95 -8.93 2.01
C MET A 138 -3.33 -9.13 3.39
N ARG A 139 -3.96 -8.54 4.40
CA ARG A 139 -3.79 -8.90 5.81
C ARG A 139 -4.79 -9.99 6.18
N LEU A 140 -4.33 -11.07 6.79
CA LEU A 140 -5.13 -12.22 7.21
C LEU A 140 -5.40 -12.11 8.70
N TRP A 141 -6.64 -11.78 9.06
CA TRP A 141 -7.04 -11.41 10.42
C TRP A 141 -6.96 -12.57 11.42
N THR A 142 -6.93 -12.26 12.70
CA THR A 142 -7.23 -13.21 13.77
C THR A 142 -8.06 -12.52 14.85
N ALA A 143 -8.57 -13.28 15.81
CA ALA A 143 -9.35 -12.80 16.94
C ALA A 143 -8.84 -13.43 18.24
N GLU A 144 -9.06 -12.74 19.36
CA GLU A 144 -8.59 -13.09 20.69
C GLU A 144 -9.76 -13.41 21.63
N LEU A 145 -10.86 -12.68 21.50
CA LEU A 145 -12.00 -12.70 22.39
C LEU A 145 -13.18 -13.49 21.78
N PRO A 146 -13.61 -14.57 22.43
CA PRO A 146 -14.76 -15.39 22.04
C PRO A 146 -16.11 -14.70 21.91
N ASP A 147 -16.38 -13.74 22.79
CA ASP A 147 -17.58 -12.91 22.81
C ASP A 147 -17.12 -11.44 22.91
N ALA A 148 -16.37 -11.01 21.90
CA ALA A 148 -15.80 -9.67 21.83
C ALA A 148 -16.92 -8.62 21.86
N GLY A 149 -16.78 -7.62 22.72
CA GLY A 149 -17.70 -6.50 22.84
C GLY A 149 -17.69 -5.60 21.60
N PRO A 150 -18.63 -4.65 21.50
CA PRO A 150 -18.80 -3.81 20.32
C PRO A 150 -17.73 -2.70 20.18
N GLY A 151 -16.72 -2.67 21.05
CA GLY A 151 -15.70 -1.62 21.07
C GLY A 151 -16.23 -0.21 21.35
N PRO A 152 -15.39 0.82 21.13
CA PRO A 152 -15.81 2.23 21.18
C PRO A 152 -16.87 2.58 20.15
N ASP A 153 -17.09 1.73 19.15
CA ASP A 153 -18.01 1.97 18.06
C ASP A 153 -19.44 1.44 18.31
N TYR A 154 -19.70 0.84 19.49
CA TYR A 154 -20.98 0.46 20.15
C TYR A 154 -22.11 -0.17 19.32
N SER A 155 -21.93 -0.33 18.01
CA SER A 155 -23.04 -0.36 17.06
C SER A 155 -23.15 -1.67 16.29
N GLU A 156 -22.10 -2.50 16.30
CA GLU A 156 -22.10 -3.85 15.73
C GLU A 156 -22.46 -4.95 16.75
N GLY A 157 -22.79 -4.60 18.01
CA GLY A 157 -23.01 -5.58 19.08
C GLY A 157 -21.79 -6.49 19.36
N ASN A 158 -21.98 -7.53 20.17
CA ASN A 158 -20.91 -8.49 20.43
C ASN A 158 -20.69 -9.41 19.24
N PHE A 159 -19.44 -9.83 18.99
CA PHE A 159 -19.09 -10.71 17.89
C PHE A 159 -18.25 -11.92 18.31
N VAL A 160 -18.34 -12.97 17.49
CA VAL A 160 -17.68 -14.27 17.60
C VAL A 160 -16.88 -14.50 16.32
N ALA A 161 -15.68 -15.08 16.44
CA ALA A 161 -14.75 -15.27 15.33
C ALA A 161 -14.08 -16.66 15.36
N LEU A 162 -14.71 -17.65 14.72
CA LEU A 162 -14.24 -19.05 14.71
C LEU A 162 -13.39 -19.38 13.48
N PRO A 163 -12.40 -20.31 13.55
CA PRO A 163 -12.00 -21.12 14.71
C PRO A 163 -11.04 -20.40 15.66
N TRP A 164 -10.78 -21.00 16.84
CA TRP A 164 -9.87 -20.47 17.87
C TRP A 164 -8.45 -21.01 17.77
N LYS A 165 -7.47 -20.32 18.35
CA LYS A 165 -6.06 -20.76 18.38
C LYS A 165 -5.84 -22.00 19.26
N TRP A 166 -6.58 -22.10 20.37
CA TRP A 166 -6.48 -23.18 21.36
C TRP A 166 -7.79 -23.95 21.48
N LEU A 167 -7.69 -25.23 21.84
CA LEU A 167 -8.85 -26.09 22.05
C LEU A 167 -9.59 -25.70 23.34
N ARG A 168 -10.91 -25.84 23.30
CA ARG A 168 -11.78 -25.76 24.47
C ARG A 168 -12.18 -27.15 24.94
N THR A 169 -11.36 -27.75 25.81
CA THR A 169 -11.59 -29.13 26.26
C THR A 169 -12.38 -29.22 27.55
N GLY A 170 -12.47 -28.13 28.32
CA GLY A 170 -12.85 -28.23 29.74
C GLY A 170 -11.85 -29.07 30.56
N PRO A 171 -12.16 -29.40 31.82
CA PRO A 171 -13.46 -29.23 32.47
C PRO A 171 -13.81 -27.78 32.81
N GLY A 172 -15.10 -27.55 33.09
CA GLY A 172 -15.63 -26.24 33.50
C GLY A 172 -16.03 -25.34 32.34
N VAL A 173 -16.64 -24.22 32.71
CA VAL A 173 -17.22 -23.22 31.80
C VAL A 173 -16.45 -21.90 31.97
N ALA A 174 -16.10 -21.26 30.86
CA ALA A 174 -15.48 -19.94 30.79
C ALA A 174 -16.57 -18.84 30.88
N THR A 175 -16.16 -17.58 31.03
CA THR A 175 -17.09 -16.46 31.24
C THR A 175 -18.04 -16.20 30.07
N ASP A 176 -17.68 -16.63 28.87
CA ASP A 176 -18.51 -16.60 27.65
C ASP A 176 -19.55 -17.72 27.59
N GLY A 177 -19.58 -18.62 28.57
CA GLY A 177 -20.46 -19.78 28.59
C GLY A 177 -19.96 -20.98 27.79
N GLY A 178 -18.83 -20.85 27.07
CA GLY A 178 -18.13 -21.95 26.41
C GLY A 178 -17.34 -22.83 27.39
N LEU A 179 -16.86 -23.99 26.94
CA LEU A 179 -15.88 -24.76 27.72
C LEU A 179 -14.60 -23.95 27.91
N LYS A 180 -13.94 -24.14 29.06
CA LYS A 180 -12.62 -23.55 29.30
C LYS A 180 -11.59 -24.02 28.26
N PHE A 181 -10.69 -23.11 27.90
CA PHE A 181 -9.54 -23.39 27.05
C PHE A 181 -8.52 -24.32 27.73
N ASP A 182 -7.84 -25.14 26.93
CA ASP A 182 -6.59 -25.81 27.27
C ASP A 182 -5.48 -25.17 26.45
N LEU A 183 -4.77 -24.21 27.03
CA LEU A 183 -3.71 -23.44 26.38
C LEU A 183 -2.47 -24.28 26.06
N SER A 184 -2.39 -25.52 26.58
CA SER A 184 -1.37 -26.48 26.18
C SER A 184 -1.68 -27.20 24.85
N LYS A 185 -2.91 -27.04 24.33
CA LYS A 185 -3.38 -27.69 23.11
C LYS A 185 -3.87 -26.70 22.07
N LEU A 186 -3.12 -26.63 20.97
CA LEU A 186 -3.47 -25.86 19.79
C LEU A 186 -4.60 -26.54 19.00
N ASP A 187 -5.54 -25.76 18.47
CA ASP A 187 -6.63 -26.27 17.63
C ASP A 187 -6.16 -26.40 16.18
N GLN A 188 -6.00 -27.64 15.71
CA GLN A 188 -5.49 -27.93 14.37
C GLN A 188 -6.39 -27.33 13.26
N SER A 189 -7.70 -27.15 13.50
CA SER A 189 -8.61 -26.59 12.50
C SER A 189 -8.31 -25.13 12.15
N TYR A 190 -7.79 -24.36 13.11
CA TYR A 190 -7.33 -22.99 12.90
C TYR A 190 -6.12 -22.95 11.95
N PHE A 191 -5.13 -23.81 12.18
CA PHE A 191 -3.93 -23.89 11.36
C PHE A 191 -4.21 -24.46 9.97
N ASP A 192 -5.09 -25.46 9.87
CA ASP A 192 -5.50 -26.02 8.57
C ASP A 192 -6.21 -24.96 7.72
N ARG A 193 -7.09 -24.16 8.34
CA ARG A 193 -7.77 -23.06 7.64
C ARG A 193 -6.79 -21.97 7.21
N MET A 194 -5.89 -21.54 8.10
CA MET A 194 -4.83 -20.57 7.77
C MET A 194 -4.00 -21.05 6.59
N ARG A 195 -3.48 -22.29 6.65
CA ARG A 195 -2.68 -22.87 5.58
C ARG A 195 -3.45 -22.92 4.26
N ALA A 196 -4.68 -23.41 4.26
CA ALA A 196 -5.49 -23.53 3.05
C ALA A 196 -5.78 -22.17 2.40
N ARG A 197 -6.13 -21.16 3.21
CA ARG A 197 -6.36 -19.78 2.72
C ARG A 197 -5.06 -19.18 2.16
N THR A 198 -3.93 -19.31 2.86
CA THR A 198 -2.64 -18.79 2.39
C THR A 198 -2.15 -19.46 1.10
N ILE A 199 -2.33 -20.78 0.95
CA ILE A 199 -2.02 -21.52 -0.30
C ILE A 199 -2.88 -20.98 -1.45
N THR A 200 -4.18 -20.84 -1.23
CA THR A 200 -5.13 -20.36 -2.24
C THR A 200 -4.78 -18.93 -2.68
N ALA A 201 -4.44 -18.05 -1.73
CA ALA A 201 -3.97 -16.70 -2.03
C ALA A 201 -2.70 -16.72 -2.89
N GLY A 202 -1.73 -17.58 -2.55
CA GLY A 202 -0.48 -17.72 -3.29
C GLY A 202 -0.70 -18.17 -4.74
N GLN A 203 -1.61 -19.13 -4.95
CA GLN A 203 -2.02 -19.59 -6.29
C GLN A 203 -2.65 -18.47 -7.13
N ASN A 204 -3.23 -17.45 -6.49
CA ASN A 204 -3.82 -16.27 -7.15
C ASN A 204 -2.86 -15.07 -7.23
N GLY A 205 -1.58 -15.24 -6.86
CA GLY A 205 -0.57 -14.19 -6.87
C GLY A 205 -0.74 -13.16 -5.76
N ILE A 206 -1.31 -13.56 -4.62
CA ILE A 206 -1.58 -12.69 -3.47
C ILE A 206 -0.63 -13.03 -2.32
N TYR A 207 0.13 -12.03 -1.89
CA TYR A 207 0.92 -12.04 -0.66
C TYR A 207 0.02 -11.84 0.56
N VAL A 208 0.37 -12.49 1.67
CA VAL A 208 -0.44 -12.59 2.87
C VAL A 208 0.37 -12.13 4.08
N SER A 209 -0.06 -11.04 4.72
CA SER A 209 0.36 -10.71 6.08
C SER A 209 -0.43 -11.58 7.06
N VAL A 210 0.22 -12.59 7.64
CA VAL A 210 -0.36 -13.42 8.70
C VAL A 210 -0.26 -12.65 10.01
N MET A 211 -1.39 -12.07 10.44
CA MET A 211 -1.51 -11.35 11.69
C MET A 211 -1.55 -12.34 12.86
N LEU A 212 -0.63 -12.18 13.81
CA LEU A 212 -0.48 -13.12 14.92
C LEU A 212 -1.44 -12.84 16.07
N PHE A 213 -1.67 -11.56 16.39
CA PHE A 213 -2.47 -11.14 17.53
C PHE A 213 -3.36 -9.93 17.23
N ASN A 214 -4.57 -9.86 17.77
CA ASN A 214 -5.45 -8.68 17.70
C ASN A 214 -5.45 -7.87 19.00
N GLY A 215 -4.48 -6.97 19.14
CA GLY A 215 -4.34 -6.06 20.28
C GLY A 215 -5.55 -5.15 20.49
N PHE A 216 -6.27 -4.81 19.42
CA PHE A 216 -7.50 -4.02 19.50
C PHE A 216 -8.52 -4.62 20.47
N GLU A 217 -8.77 -5.92 20.35
CA GLU A 217 -9.82 -6.60 21.14
C GLU A 217 -9.53 -6.52 22.65
N TRP A 218 -8.29 -6.76 23.06
CA TRP A 218 -7.89 -6.63 24.47
C TRP A 218 -7.90 -5.18 24.98
N GLN A 219 -7.77 -4.20 24.09
CA GLN A 219 -7.83 -2.79 24.48
C GLN A 219 -9.25 -2.25 24.58
N PHE A 220 -10.16 -2.73 23.74
CA PHE A 220 -11.40 -2.03 23.45
C PHE A 220 -12.65 -2.91 23.46
N ASP A 221 -12.50 -4.21 23.19
CA ASP A 221 -13.64 -5.14 23.04
C ASP A 221 -13.81 -6.05 24.26
N THR A 222 -13.04 -5.86 25.33
CA THR A 222 -13.20 -6.63 26.57
C THR A 222 -14.57 -6.41 27.22
N ASN A 223 -15.12 -7.45 27.83
CA ASN A 223 -16.34 -7.36 28.64
C ASN A 223 -16.42 -8.53 29.64
N PRO A 224 -17.28 -8.49 30.67
CA PRO A 224 -17.31 -9.55 31.70
C PRO A 224 -17.60 -10.98 31.20
N LYS A 225 -18.05 -11.15 29.95
CA LYS A 225 -18.38 -12.41 29.30
C LYS A 225 -17.54 -12.69 28.06
N ASP A 226 -16.47 -11.93 27.81
CA ASP A 226 -15.68 -12.04 26.58
C ASP A 226 -15.02 -13.41 26.37
N GLY A 227 -14.78 -14.16 27.45
CA GLY A 227 -14.14 -15.47 27.40
C GLY A 227 -12.63 -15.39 27.17
N ASP A 228 -11.97 -14.27 27.49
CA ASP A 228 -10.54 -14.06 27.25
C ASP A 228 -9.71 -15.29 27.69
N PRO A 229 -8.97 -15.95 26.76
CA PRO A 229 -8.19 -17.15 27.06
C PRO A 229 -7.11 -16.93 28.13
N PHE A 230 -6.60 -15.70 28.29
CA PHE A 230 -5.54 -15.37 29.25
C PHE A 230 -6.06 -14.94 30.63
N VAL A 231 -7.38 -14.98 30.86
CA VAL A 231 -7.94 -14.89 32.22
C VAL A 231 -7.93 -16.28 32.84
N ALA A 232 -7.32 -16.45 34.03
CA ALA A 232 -7.13 -17.76 34.68
C ALA A 232 -8.42 -18.55 34.95
N THR A 233 -9.58 -17.88 35.02
CA THR A 233 -10.86 -18.58 35.15
C THR A 233 -11.36 -19.16 33.84
N ASN A 234 -10.85 -18.74 32.68
CA ASN A 234 -11.30 -19.16 31.35
C ASN A 234 -10.44 -20.27 30.73
N ASN A 235 -9.32 -20.61 31.35
CA ASN A 235 -8.49 -21.76 30.96
C ASN A 235 -8.29 -22.75 32.11
N ILE A 236 -8.02 -24.02 31.77
CA ILE A 236 -7.78 -25.09 32.76
C ILE A 236 -6.34 -25.09 33.28
N ASN A 237 -5.45 -24.35 32.63
CA ASN A 237 -4.03 -24.28 32.96
C ASN A 237 -3.76 -23.29 34.12
N HIS A 238 -4.77 -22.53 34.54
CA HIS A 238 -4.68 -21.45 35.52
C HIS A 238 -3.65 -20.37 35.15
N ILE A 239 -3.39 -20.19 33.86
CA ILE A 239 -2.51 -19.14 33.35
C ILE A 239 -3.29 -17.84 33.37
N SER A 240 -2.71 -16.80 33.98
CA SER A 240 -3.32 -15.48 34.05
C SER A 240 -2.37 -14.43 33.47
N CYS A 241 -2.87 -13.65 32.53
CA CYS A 241 -2.31 -12.39 32.11
C CYS A 241 -3.48 -11.42 31.83
N PRO A 242 -4.21 -10.98 32.88
CA PRO A 242 -5.39 -10.14 32.69
C PRO A 242 -4.98 -8.69 32.34
N ASP A 243 -5.96 -7.88 31.93
CA ASP A 243 -5.82 -6.50 31.42
C ASP A 243 -5.33 -6.42 29.97
N THR A 244 -4.52 -5.42 29.60
CA THR A 244 -3.94 -5.28 28.25
C THR A 244 -2.76 -6.24 28.09
N CYS A 245 -3.06 -7.54 28.01
CA CYS A 245 -2.12 -8.59 27.66
C CYS A 245 -2.33 -9.00 26.20
N PRO A 246 -1.29 -9.12 25.36
CA PRO A 246 0.13 -9.01 25.67
C PRO A 246 0.54 -7.62 26.17
N THR A 247 1.32 -7.63 27.24
CA THR A 247 1.78 -6.44 27.96
C THR A 247 3.29 -6.29 27.83
N ASP A 248 3.91 -5.41 28.61
CA ASP A 248 5.35 -5.17 28.56
C ASP A 248 6.14 -6.47 28.80
N ASN A 249 7.28 -6.60 28.14
CA ASN A 249 8.13 -7.79 28.23
C ASN A 249 8.57 -8.12 29.67
N ALA A 250 8.73 -7.13 30.54
CA ALA A 250 9.07 -7.35 31.95
C ALA A 250 7.84 -7.74 32.81
N ARG A 251 6.63 -7.62 32.25
CA ARG A 251 5.36 -7.84 32.96
C ARG A 251 4.62 -9.09 32.49
N ILE A 252 4.81 -9.51 31.24
CA ILE A 252 4.19 -10.74 30.73
C ILE A 252 4.70 -11.95 31.52
N PRO A 253 3.83 -12.79 32.10
CA PRO A 253 4.26 -13.99 32.81
C PRO A 253 4.92 -15.00 31.87
N ASP A 254 5.96 -15.70 32.34
CA ASP A 254 6.66 -16.72 31.55
C ASP A 254 5.71 -17.78 30.99
N ALA A 255 4.71 -18.20 31.77
CA ALA A 255 3.71 -19.16 31.32
C ALA A 255 2.85 -18.66 30.15
N ALA A 256 2.50 -17.37 30.13
CA ALA A 256 1.76 -16.77 29.01
C ALA A 256 2.66 -16.65 27.78
N TRP A 257 3.91 -16.21 27.96
CA TRP A 257 4.90 -16.16 26.88
C TRP A 257 5.20 -17.53 26.26
N GLU A 258 5.25 -18.60 27.06
CA GLU A 258 5.42 -19.97 26.54
C GLU A 258 4.22 -20.43 25.69
N VAL A 259 3.00 -20.05 26.08
CA VAL A 259 1.79 -20.30 25.28
C VAL A 259 1.84 -19.52 23.96
N GLU A 260 2.18 -18.23 24.00
CA GLU A 260 2.32 -17.38 22.80
C GLU A 260 3.39 -17.92 21.86
N THR A 261 4.56 -18.30 22.37
CA THR A 261 5.65 -18.81 21.52
C THR A 261 5.37 -20.21 20.98
N ALA A 262 4.63 -21.06 21.70
CA ALA A 262 4.14 -22.33 21.16
C ALA A 262 3.20 -22.09 19.97
N TYR A 263 2.28 -21.13 20.10
CA TYR A 263 1.42 -20.67 19.02
C TYR A 263 2.22 -20.11 17.83
N ILE A 264 3.15 -19.16 18.08
CA ILE A 264 4.00 -18.55 17.03
C ILE A 264 4.80 -19.62 16.28
N ARG A 265 5.44 -20.58 16.99
CA ARG A 265 6.16 -21.69 16.35
C ARG A 265 5.26 -22.49 15.43
N LYS A 266 4.05 -22.81 15.89
CA LYS A 266 3.07 -23.55 15.09
C LYS A 266 2.62 -22.75 13.86
N VAL A 267 2.39 -21.44 13.97
CA VAL A 267 2.07 -20.59 12.81
C VAL A 267 3.20 -20.65 11.80
N VAL A 268 4.45 -20.39 12.23
CA VAL A 268 5.63 -20.45 11.35
C VAL A 268 5.72 -21.83 10.69
N ASP A 269 5.68 -22.91 11.45
CA ASP A 269 5.77 -24.27 10.90
C ASP A 269 4.63 -24.63 9.93
N THR A 270 3.48 -23.97 10.08
CA THR A 270 2.30 -24.17 9.23
C THR A 270 2.43 -23.49 7.87
N VAL A 271 3.21 -22.41 7.75
CA VAL A 271 3.28 -21.61 6.51
C VAL A 271 4.70 -21.35 5.98
N ASN A 272 5.75 -21.81 6.68
CA ASN A 272 7.14 -21.50 6.35
C ASN A 272 7.56 -21.99 4.96
N ASP A 273 6.94 -23.04 4.42
CA ASP A 273 7.23 -23.54 3.08
C ASP A 273 6.60 -22.70 1.95
N LEU A 274 5.77 -21.69 2.25
CA LEU A 274 5.07 -20.87 1.26
C LEU A 274 5.87 -19.61 0.91
N ASP A 275 5.83 -19.14 -0.34
CA ASP A 275 6.59 -17.94 -0.77
C ASP A 275 5.87 -16.62 -0.51
N ASN A 276 4.55 -16.67 -0.38
CA ASN A 276 3.69 -15.50 -0.37
C ASN A 276 3.38 -15.00 1.05
N VAL A 277 4.26 -15.24 2.03
CA VAL A 277 4.01 -14.95 3.46
C VAL A 277 4.82 -13.74 3.94
N LEU A 278 4.17 -12.91 4.75
CA LEU A 278 4.75 -11.97 5.69
C LEU A 278 4.10 -12.24 7.05
N TYR A 279 4.77 -11.92 8.14
CA TYR A 279 4.15 -11.92 9.47
C TYR A 279 3.84 -10.49 9.91
N GLU A 280 2.78 -10.34 10.68
CA GLU A 280 2.43 -9.10 11.37
C GLU A 280 2.25 -9.43 12.85
N VAL A 281 2.97 -8.69 13.70
CA VAL A 281 2.99 -8.95 15.14
C VAL A 281 1.59 -8.81 15.73
N SER A 282 1.02 -7.61 15.67
CA SER A 282 -0.30 -7.40 16.22
C SER A 282 -0.97 -6.17 15.62
N ASN A 283 -2.27 -6.29 15.42
CA ASN A 283 -3.12 -5.15 15.17
C ASN A 283 -3.28 -4.32 16.43
N GLU A 284 -2.95 -3.03 16.36
CA GLU A 284 -3.26 -2.06 17.41
C GLU A 284 -2.97 -2.59 18.81
N ALA A 285 -1.76 -3.06 19.06
CA ALA A 285 -1.30 -3.34 20.42
C ALA A 285 -0.71 -2.04 20.99
N GLY A 286 -1.34 -1.48 22.03
CA GLY A 286 -1.09 -0.12 22.51
C GLY A 286 0.34 0.18 22.97
N SER A 287 0.71 1.45 22.94
CA SER A 287 2.04 1.95 23.28
C SER A 287 1.99 2.84 24.55
N PRO A 288 3.04 2.87 25.39
CA PRO A 288 4.30 2.12 25.23
C PRO A 288 4.23 0.71 25.81
N TYR A 289 3.09 0.30 26.38
CA TYR A 289 3.03 -0.92 27.20
C TYR A 289 3.31 -2.19 26.40
N SER A 290 3.04 -2.26 25.10
CA SER A 290 3.30 -3.45 24.28
C SER A 290 4.60 -3.38 23.48
N ASP A 291 5.28 -2.23 23.41
CA ASP A 291 6.39 -2.01 22.47
C ASP A 291 7.54 -3.00 22.66
N SER A 292 7.92 -3.26 23.91
CA SER A 292 8.99 -4.20 24.25
C SER A 292 8.59 -5.65 23.97
N TRP A 293 7.31 -5.99 24.13
CA TRP A 293 6.76 -7.30 23.74
C TRP A 293 6.73 -7.47 22.22
N GLN A 294 6.25 -6.47 21.47
CA GLN A 294 6.26 -6.51 20.01
C GLN A 294 7.69 -6.70 19.48
N ALA A 295 8.67 -5.99 20.06
CA ALA A 295 10.09 -6.18 19.74
C ALA A 295 10.58 -7.62 20.05
N ARG A 296 10.14 -8.21 21.17
CA ARG A 296 10.47 -9.60 21.53
C ARG A 296 9.85 -10.59 20.53
N VAL A 297 8.60 -10.40 20.11
CA VAL A 297 7.93 -11.24 19.10
C VAL A 297 8.68 -11.17 17.75
N ILE A 298 9.05 -9.97 17.29
CA ILE A 298 9.82 -9.79 16.04
C ILE A 298 11.12 -10.58 16.08
N ASN A 299 11.90 -10.41 17.16
CA ASN A 299 13.18 -11.10 17.32
C ASN A 299 13.00 -12.61 17.41
N TYR A 300 11.95 -13.07 18.11
CA TYR A 300 11.66 -14.48 18.26
C TYR A 300 11.32 -15.16 16.94
N ILE A 301 10.48 -14.54 16.10
CA ILE A 301 10.14 -15.08 14.76
C ILE A 301 11.39 -15.16 13.89
N LYS A 302 12.19 -14.08 13.84
CA LYS A 302 13.44 -14.04 13.06
C LYS A 302 14.42 -15.11 13.52
N GLN A 303 14.54 -15.32 14.83
CA GLN A 303 15.35 -16.40 15.40
C GLN A 303 14.82 -17.77 15.02
N TYR A 304 13.51 -18.01 15.16
CA TYR A 304 12.92 -19.32 14.88
C TYR A 304 12.99 -19.70 13.39
N GLU A 305 12.77 -18.74 12.48
CA GLU A 305 12.91 -18.98 11.03
C GLU A 305 14.36 -19.07 10.55
N SER A 306 15.35 -18.62 11.34
CA SER A 306 16.77 -18.71 10.94
C SER A 306 17.26 -20.14 10.71
N SER A 307 16.60 -21.13 11.33
CA SER A 307 16.87 -22.56 11.12
C SER A 307 15.89 -23.25 10.17
N LYS A 308 15.05 -22.48 9.46
CA LYS A 308 14.00 -22.99 8.57
C LYS A 308 14.34 -22.72 7.10
N PRO A 309 13.71 -23.43 6.13
CA PRO A 309 14.01 -23.24 4.71
C PRO A 309 13.78 -21.83 4.20
N LYS A 310 12.74 -21.14 4.69
CA LYS A 310 12.43 -19.76 4.32
C LYS A 310 12.47 -18.87 5.55
N GLN A 311 12.83 -17.61 5.32
CA GLN A 311 12.68 -16.52 6.28
C GLN A 311 11.69 -15.54 5.65
N HIS A 312 10.72 -15.03 6.38
CA HIS A 312 9.73 -14.08 5.86
C HIS A 312 9.89 -12.72 6.52
N PRO A 313 9.47 -11.62 5.86
CA PRO A 313 9.44 -10.31 6.50
C PRO A 313 8.52 -10.31 7.71
N VAL A 314 8.95 -9.68 8.80
CA VAL A 314 8.14 -9.46 10.00
C VAL A 314 7.77 -7.99 10.13
N GLY A 315 6.49 -7.69 10.29
CA GLY A 315 5.93 -6.35 10.33
C GLY A 315 5.42 -5.92 11.69
N MET A 316 5.37 -4.60 11.88
CA MET A 316 4.76 -3.94 13.04
C MET A 316 3.81 -2.86 12.54
N THR A 317 2.55 -2.92 12.96
CA THR A 317 1.51 -1.94 12.57
C THR A 317 1.22 -0.97 13.71
N PHE A 318 0.50 0.11 13.42
CA PHE A 318 0.29 1.21 14.35
C PHE A 318 -0.40 0.75 15.63
N GLN A 319 0.10 1.19 16.78
CA GLN A 319 -0.33 0.72 18.11
C GLN A 319 -1.68 1.27 18.55
N TRP A 320 -2.22 2.27 17.85
CA TRP A 320 -3.38 3.05 18.26
C TRP A 320 -3.16 3.83 19.55
N LYS A 321 -3.66 3.37 20.71
CA LYS A 321 -3.56 4.11 21.98
C LYS A 321 -2.10 4.34 22.36
N GLY A 322 -1.69 5.60 22.40
CA GLY A 322 -0.30 6.01 22.68
C GLY A 322 0.69 5.68 21.56
N GLY A 323 0.20 5.27 20.38
CA GLY A 323 1.02 4.93 19.22
C GLY A 323 1.74 6.13 18.61
N SER A 324 2.87 5.84 17.96
CA SER A 324 3.61 6.85 17.20
C SER A 324 4.32 6.19 16.02
N ASP A 325 4.34 6.88 14.88
CA ASP A 325 5.09 6.41 13.71
C ASP A 325 6.57 6.23 14.03
N LEU A 326 7.13 7.08 14.90
CA LEU A 326 8.53 7.00 15.30
C LEU A 326 8.86 5.66 15.97
N THR A 327 7.96 5.11 16.78
CA THR A 327 8.14 3.77 17.37
C THR A 327 8.27 2.71 16.27
N LEU A 328 7.45 2.79 15.21
CA LEU A 328 7.49 1.86 14.09
C LEU A 328 8.79 2.00 13.29
N TYR A 329 9.20 3.22 12.94
CA TYR A 329 10.45 3.46 12.22
C TYR A 329 11.68 2.96 12.99
N ASN A 330 11.67 3.09 14.32
CA ASN A 330 12.76 2.63 15.19
C ASN A 330 12.72 1.12 15.50
N SER A 331 11.63 0.43 15.16
CA SER A 331 11.47 -1.00 15.45
C SER A 331 12.45 -1.88 14.65
N ALA A 332 12.58 -3.15 15.06
CA ALA A 332 13.32 -4.16 14.31
C ALA A 332 12.52 -4.78 13.13
N ALA A 333 11.30 -4.30 12.85
CA ALA A 333 10.44 -4.83 11.80
C ALA A 333 11.04 -4.56 10.39
N ASP A 334 10.78 -5.47 9.46
CA ASP A 334 11.19 -5.35 8.06
C ASP A 334 10.24 -4.43 7.26
N TRP A 335 8.98 -4.36 7.68
CA TRP A 335 7.97 -3.45 7.15
C TRP A 335 7.10 -2.87 8.27
N ILE A 336 6.45 -1.75 8.00
CA ILE A 336 5.59 -1.06 8.95
C ILE A 336 4.28 -0.59 8.33
N SER A 337 3.25 -0.42 9.16
CA SER A 337 2.02 0.29 8.80
C SER A 337 1.78 1.48 9.74
N PRO A 338 2.13 2.71 9.31
CA PRO A 338 2.02 3.93 10.13
C PRO A 338 0.58 4.44 10.30
N GLY A 339 0.39 5.34 11.28
CA GLY A 339 -0.87 6.05 11.50
C GLY A 339 -0.95 7.40 10.79
N SER A 340 0.15 7.88 10.19
CA SER A 340 0.11 9.07 9.34
C SER A 340 -0.69 8.84 8.06
N HIS A 341 -1.49 9.82 7.69
CA HIS A 341 -2.30 9.82 6.46
C HIS A 341 -1.48 9.51 5.19
N VAL A 342 -0.34 10.19 5.00
CA VAL A 342 0.66 9.89 3.94
C VAL A 342 2.04 9.95 4.59
N PRO A 343 2.58 8.82 5.09
CA PRO A 343 3.86 8.82 5.79
C PRO A 343 5.02 9.06 4.80
N PRO A 344 6.09 9.78 5.22
CA PRO A 344 7.24 10.00 4.36
C PRO A 344 8.04 8.70 4.17
N SER A 345 8.21 8.26 2.92
CA SER A 345 9.03 7.08 2.60
C SER A 345 10.47 7.50 2.30
N ASP A 346 11.36 7.42 3.29
CA ASP A 346 12.79 7.71 3.13
C ASP A 346 13.61 6.47 2.71
N GLY A 347 13.00 5.28 2.71
CA GLY A 347 13.64 4.00 2.40
C GLY A 347 14.28 3.31 3.61
N THR A 348 14.07 3.80 4.83
CA THR A 348 14.47 3.11 6.07
C THR A 348 13.67 1.82 6.27
N LYS A 349 12.37 1.87 5.97
CA LYS A 349 11.41 0.76 6.05
C LYS A 349 10.65 0.60 4.73
N VAL A 350 10.18 -0.62 4.47
CA VAL A 350 9.07 -0.84 3.53
C VAL A 350 7.79 -0.42 4.25
N ILE A 351 7.06 0.54 3.68
CA ILE A 351 5.82 1.05 4.27
C ILE A 351 4.64 0.44 3.51
N VAL A 352 3.74 -0.20 4.25
CA VAL A 352 2.41 -0.58 3.76
C VAL A 352 1.41 0.28 4.51
N ASN A 353 0.99 1.38 3.88
CA ASN A 353 0.06 2.31 4.50
C ASN A 353 -1.35 1.70 4.51
N ASP A 354 -1.84 1.33 5.68
CA ASP A 354 -3.13 0.68 5.88
C ASP A 354 -4.16 1.71 6.34
N THR A 355 -5.33 1.71 5.71
CA THR A 355 -6.44 2.60 6.08
C THR A 355 -7.05 2.27 7.44
N ASP A 356 -6.78 1.08 8.01
CA ASP A 356 -7.15 0.73 9.39
C ASP A 356 -6.69 1.82 10.38
N HIS A 357 -5.46 2.33 10.20
CA HIS A 357 -4.85 3.29 11.13
C HIS A 357 -4.63 4.69 10.54
N SER A 358 -4.37 4.79 9.23
CA SER A 358 -3.89 6.04 8.62
C SER A 358 -5.00 6.98 8.15
N TYR A 359 -6.13 6.40 7.73
CA TYR A 359 -7.25 7.15 7.17
C TYR A 359 -8.52 6.28 7.18
N GLY A 360 -9.12 6.17 8.37
CA GLY A 360 -10.25 5.29 8.61
C GLY A 360 -11.52 5.68 7.83
N TYR A 361 -12.51 4.79 7.85
CA TYR A 361 -13.74 4.95 7.06
C TYR A 361 -14.50 6.25 7.37
N VAL A 362 -14.46 6.73 8.62
CA VAL A 362 -15.14 7.98 9.04
C VAL A 362 -14.56 9.16 8.29
N ASP A 363 -13.24 9.26 8.25
CA ASP A 363 -12.54 10.34 7.60
C ASP A 363 -12.72 10.28 6.08
N PHE A 364 -12.60 9.09 5.47
CA PHE A 364 -12.88 8.92 4.04
C PHE A 364 -14.32 9.29 3.66
N LYS A 365 -15.30 8.99 4.51
CA LYS A 365 -16.69 9.38 4.25
C LYS A 365 -16.88 10.87 4.34
N ARG A 366 -16.31 11.50 5.37
CA ARG A 366 -16.34 12.95 5.57
C ARG A 366 -15.73 13.68 4.37
N ASP A 367 -14.57 13.22 3.91
CA ASP A 367 -13.78 13.90 2.89
C ASP A 367 -14.18 13.47 1.45
N GLY A 368 -14.89 12.35 1.33
CA GLY A 368 -15.57 11.88 0.13
C GLY A 368 -14.70 11.04 -0.82
N GLN A 369 -15.35 10.52 -1.87
CA GLN A 369 -14.72 9.66 -2.88
C GLN A 369 -13.52 10.29 -3.62
N PRO A 370 -13.46 11.61 -3.90
CA PRO A 370 -12.25 12.21 -4.45
C PRO A 370 -11.05 12.07 -3.51
N ALA A 371 -11.24 12.20 -2.19
CA ALA A 371 -10.17 12.04 -1.21
C ALA A 371 -9.70 10.58 -1.12
N GLN A 372 -10.64 9.62 -1.21
CA GLN A 372 -10.33 8.18 -1.33
C GLN A 372 -9.34 7.87 -2.45
N ARG A 373 -9.62 8.38 -3.65
CA ARG A 373 -8.73 8.21 -4.80
C ARG A 373 -7.42 8.96 -4.63
N ALA A 374 -7.47 10.20 -4.15
CA ALA A 374 -6.27 11.02 -3.98
C ALA A 374 -5.29 10.38 -2.99
N TRP A 375 -5.77 9.82 -1.89
CA TRP A 375 -4.93 9.15 -0.88
C TRP A 375 -4.08 8.02 -1.50
N VAL A 376 -4.66 7.22 -2.41
CA VAL A 376 -3.93 6.14 -3.10
C VAL A 376 -2.80 6.71 -3.95
N TRP A 377 -3.09 7.70 -4.79
CA TRP A 377 -2.10 8.30 -5.69
C TRP A 377 -1.01 9.06 -4.95
N GLN A 378 -1.37 9.75 -3.86
CA GLN A 378 -0.40 10.43 -3.01
C GLN A 378 0.56 9.43 -2.37
N ASN A 379 0.06 8.34 -1.79
CA ASN A 379 0.90 7.28 -1.21
C ASN A 379 1.82 6.64 -2.25
N PHE A 380 1.29 6.32 -3.44
CA PHE A 380 2.09 5.76 -4.52
C PHE A 380 3.20 6.71 -4.97
N ALA A 381 2.88 8.00 -5.15
CA ALA A 381 3.85 9.01 -5.59
C ALA A 381 4.95 9.30 -4.55
N VAL A 382 4.67 9.09 -3.26
CA VAL A 382 5.69 9.17 -2.20
C VAL A 382 6.37 7.82 -1.91
N GLY A 383 6.09 6.77 -2.70
CA GLY A 383 6.78 5.49 -2.61
C GLY A 383 6.29 4.55 -1.50
N ASN A 384 5.06 4.73 -1.01
CA ASN A 384 4.41 3.81 -0.07
C ASN A 384 3.60 2.76 -0.82
N ASN A 385 3.56 1.54 -0.27
CA ASN A 385 2.57 0.53 -0.62
C ASN A 385 1.23 0.87 0.07
N VAL A 386 0.12 0.31 -0.39
CA VAL A 386 -1.22 0.65 0.11
C VAL A 386 -2.01 -0.59 0.47
N LEU A 387 -2.77 -0.49 1.57
CA LEU A 387 -3.66 -1.54 2.03
C LEU A 387 -4.98 -0.92 2.46
N PHE A 388 -6.09 -1.54 2.05
CA PHE A 388 -7.43 -1.06 2.35
C PHE A 388 -8.15 -2.01 3.28
N MET A 389 -8.42 -1.54 4.49
CA MET A 389 -9.39 -2.16 5.39
C MET A 389 -10.80 -1.92 4.87
N ASP A 390 -11.27 -2.89 4.07
CA ASP A 390 -12.43 -2.71 3.23
C ASP A 390 -13.74 -2.82 4.02
N PRO A 391 -14.58 -1.77 4.04
CA PRO A 391 -15.92 -1.86 4.60
C PRO A 391 -16.82 -2.76 3.74
N TYR A 392 -16.86 -4.03 4.14
CA TYR A 392 -17.90 -4.95 3.69
C TYR A 392 -19.25 -4.51 4.27
N LEU A 393 -20.33 -4.79 3.55
CA LEU A 393 -21.72 -4.52 3.90
C LEU A 393 -22.09 -5.18 5.23
N THR A 394 -21.87 -4.44 6.30
CA THR A 394 -22.23 -4.74 7.68
C THR A 394 -23.28 -3.73 8.12
N LYS A 395 -24.08 -4.06 9.12
CA LYS A 395 -24.95 -3.07 9.74
C LYS A 395 -24.13 -2.32 10.78
N TRP A 396 -23.72 -1.12 10.39
CA TRP A 396 -22.92 -0.23 11.22
C TRP A 396 -23.39 1.21 10.94
N PRO A 397 -24.14 1.81 11.87
CA PRO A 397 -24.56 3.20 11.83
C PRO A 397 -23.48 4.14 11.31
N GLU A 398 -23.86 5.03 10.40
CA GLU A 398 -22.95 6.02 9.77
C GLU A 398 -21.87 5.43 8.85
N ARG A 399 -21.57 4.12 8.90
CA ARG A 399 -20.65 3.40 7.99
C ARG A 399 -21.35 2.69 6.84
N ASN A 400 -22.30 1.81 7.09
CA ASN A 400 -23.11 1.13 6.07
C ASN A 400 -24.29 0.41 6.73
N TYR A 401 -25.38 0.20 5.99
CA TYR A 401 -26.57 -0.47 6.52
C TYR A 401 -27.24 -1.26 5.39
N PRO A 402 -26.90 -2.55 5.21
CA PRO A 402 -27.49 -3.35 4.13
C PRO A 402 -28.99 -3.56 4.35
N GLU A 403 -29.76 -3.49 3.27
CA GLU A 403 -31.18 -3.84 3.30
C GLU A 403 -31.38 -5.36 3.44
N GLY A 404 -32.39 -5.77 4.21
CA GLY A 404 -32.85 -7.16 4.33
C GLY A 404 -32.68 -7.81 5.70
N SER A 405 -33.18 -9.04 5.81
CA SER A 405 -32.94 -9.95 6.95
C SER A 405 -31.93 -11.02 6.52
N THR A 406 -30.78 -11.07 7.17
CA THR A 406 -29.87 -12.22 7.07
C THR A 406 -29.98 -13.06 8.35
N ALA A 407 -29.46 -14.28 8.33
CA ALA A 407 -29.38 -15.11 9.53
C ALA A 407 -28.46 -14.50 10.61
N ASP A 408 -27.52 -13.64 10.20
CA ASP A 408 -26.57 -12.92 11.05
C ASP A 408 -26.46 -11.46 10.53
N PRO A 409 -27.42 -10.59 10.92
CA PRO A 409 -27.70 -9.31 10.25
C PRO A 409 -26.56 -8.30 10.27
N GLU A 410 -25.60 -8.46 11.18
CA GLU A 410 -24.49 -7.53 11.40
C GLU A 410 -23.16 -8.06 10.80
N VAL A 411 -23.21 -8.94 9.78
CA VAL A 411 -22.01 -9.52 9.15
C VAL A 411 -21.72 -8.98 7.75
N GLY A 412 -20.54 -8.37 7.62
CA GLY A 412 -19.95 -7.98 6.34
C GLY A 412 -19.44 -9.15 5.50
N VAL A 413 -20.26 -9.72 4.61
CA VAL A 413 -19.84 -10.78 3.65
C VAL A 413 -19.79 -10.35 2.18
N ARG A 414 -20.20 -9.11 1.87
CA ARG A 414 -20.12 -8.56 0.51
C ARG A 414 -19.49 -7.18 0.53
N PRO A 415 -18.70 -6.79 -0.49
CA PRO A 415 -18.13 -5.45 -0.55
C PRO A 415 -19.22 -4.38 -0.77
N ASP A 416 -19.10 -3.23 -0.09
CA ASP A 416 -19.93 -2.06 -0.36
C ASP A 416 -19.40 -1.29 -1.59
N LYS A 417 -20.27 -1.01 -2.55
CA LYS A 417 -19.92 -0.34 -3.83
C LYS A 417 -19.48 1.12 -3.65
N TYR A 418 -19.85 1.77 -2.54
CA TYR A 418 -19.40 3.13 -2.24
C TYR A 418 -17.86 3.25 -2.30
N TRP A 419 -17.15 2.18 -1.96
CA TRP A 419 -15.68 2.11 -1.90
C TRP A 419 -15.03 1.66 -3.21
N ASN A 420 -15.78 1.54 -4.32
CA ASN A 420 -15.16 1.18 -5.61
C ASN A 420 -14.11 2.19 -6.05
N ILE A 421 -14.25 3.48 -5.72
CA ILE A 421 -13.32 4.52 -6.12
C ILE A 421 -11.90 4.31 -5.57
N ILE A 422 -11.76 3.89 -4.30
CA ILE A 422 -10.43 3.53 -3.75
C ILE A 422 -9.90 2.25 -4.39
N ARG A 423 -10.75 1.24 -4.59
CA ARG A 423 -10.36 -0.05 -5.18
C ARG A 423 -9.85 0.10 -6.61
N ASP A 424 -10.56 0.88 -7.42
CA ASP A 424 -10.19 1.19 -8.80
C ASP A 424 -8.84 1.91 -8.84
N ALA A 425 -8.66 2.93 -7.99
CA ALA A 425 -7.40 3.66 -7.88
C ALA A 425 -6.23 2.76 -7.47
N MET A 426 -6.46 1.84 -6.55
CA MET A 426 -5.47 0.85 -6.10
C MET A 426 -5.07 -0.11 -7.23
N GLY A 427 -6.04 -0.57 -8.03
CA GLY A 427 -5.77 -1.36 -9.23
C GLY A 427 -4.98 -0.59 -10.30
N SER A 428 -5.28 0.70 -10.47
CA SER A 428 -4.52 1.57 -11.37
C SER A 428 -3.07 1.73 -10.93
N VAL A 429 -2.79 2.03 -9.66
CA VAL A 429 -1.40 2.18 -9.17
C VAL A 429 -0.62 0.87 -9.22
N GLU A 430 -1.27 -0.28 -9.00
CA GLU A 430 -0.62 -1.59 -9.19
C GLU A 430 -0.20 -1.80 -10.65
N THR A 431 -1.08 -1.44 -11.59
CA THR A 431 -0.78 -1.50 -13.02
C THR A 431 0.40 -0.61 -13.40
N TYR A 432 0.43 0.64 -12.91
CA TYR A 432 1.58 1.53 -13.14
C TYR A 432 2.86 1.00 -12.48
N ALA A 433 2.79 0.53 -11.23
CA ALA A 433 3.91 -0.06 -10.53
C ALA A 433 4.56 -1.21 -11.31
N ASN A 434 3.76 -2.01 -12.04
CA ASN A 434 4.28 -3.10 -12.87
C ASN A 434 4.79 -2.67 -14.25
N ARG A 435 4.32 -1.54 -14.78
CA ARG A 435 4.86 -0.92 -16.01
C ARG A 435 6.21 -0.26 -15.76
N MET A 436 6.41 0.26 -14.55
CA MET A 436 7.55 1.10 -14.21
C MET A 436 8.76 0.32 -13.69
N ASN A 437 9.96 0.90 -13.83
CA ASN A 437 11.17 0.36 -13.20
C ASN A 437 11.31 0.88 -11.76
N LEU A 438 10.42 0.45 -10.86
CA LEU A 438 10.42 0.90 -9.46
C LEU A 438 11.75 0.71 -8.71
N VAL A 439 12.65 -0.16 -9.18
CA VAL A 439 14.00 -0.33 -8.62
C VAL A 439 14.85 0.94 -8.76
N ALA A 440 14.65 1.71 -9.83
CA ALA A 440 15.39 2.95 -10.10
C ALA A 440 14.62 4.23 -9.69
N MET A 441 13.37 4.08 -9.26
CA MET A 441 12.46 5.19 -9.03
C MET A 441 12.44 5.58 -7.55
N THR A 442 12.54 6.87 -7.25
CA THR A 442 12.43 7.39 -5.88
C THR A 442 11.42 8.54 -5.80
N PRO A 443 10.85 8.84 -4.62
CA PRO A 443 10.07 10.04 -4.42
C PRO A 443 10.94 11.28 -4.65
N GLN A 444 10.55 12.11 -5.61
CA GLN A 444 11.27 13.28 -6.10
C GLN A 444 10.32 14.49 -6.15
N GLY A 445 9.62 14.75 -5.04
CA GLY A 445 8.58 15.79 -4.97
C GLY A 445 9.05 17.19 -5.38
N LEU A 446 10.35 17.50 -5.23
CA LEU A 446 10.93 18.78 -5.69
C LEU A 446 11.01 18.93 -7.21
N LEU A 447 10.89 17.84 -7.97
CA LEU A 447 10.87 17.89 -9.45
C LEU A 447 9.50 18.30 -10.00
N SER A 448 8.44 18.31 -9.19
CA SER A 448 7.12 18.77 -9.64
C SER A 448 6.54 19.82 -8.71
N SER A 449 5.91 20.85 -9.26
CA SER A 449 5.19 21.83 -8.44
C SER A 449 3.97 21.25 -7.71
N THR A 450 3.55 20.01 -8.01
CA THR A 450 2.50 19.31 -7.26
C THR A 450 3.01 18.72 -5.94
N GLY A 451 4.34 18.54 -5.79
CA GLY A 451 4.95 17.81 -4.68
C GLY A 451 4.87 16.28 -4.78
N TYR A 452 4.06 15.73 -5.70
CA TYR A 452 3.84 14.30 -5.86
C TYR A 452 4.48 13.80 -7.16
N CYS A 453 5.73 13.36 -7.06
CA CYS A 453 6.48 12.84 -8.20
C CYS A 453 7.32 11.65 -7.77
N LEU A 454 7.12 10.52 -8.43
CA LEU A 454 8.03 9.39 -8.39
C LEU A 454 8.90 9.46 -9.66
N ALA A 455 10.23 9.47 -9.54
CA ALA A 455 11.10 9.62 -10.71
C ALA A 455 12.41 8.83 -10.65
N ASN A 456 12.86 8.43 -11.83
CA ASN A 456 14.24 8.14 -12.21
C ASN A 456 14.64 9.26 -13.19
N PRO A 457 15.29 10.34 -12.72
CA PRO A 457 15.45 11.56 -13.51
C PRO A 457 16.12 11.34 -14.87
N GLY A 458 15.52 11.89 -15.92
CA GLY A 458 15.94 11.76 -17.32
C GLY A 458 15.48 10.47 -17.99
N VAL A 459 14.84 9.55 -17.27
CA VAL A 459 14.43 8.23 -17.78
C VAL A 459 12.92 8.03 -17.64
N GLU A 460 12.38 8.18 -16.45
CA GLU A 460 11.00 7.78 -16.16
C GLU A 460 10.42 8.60 -15.00
N TYR A 461 9.18 9.04 -15.13
CA TYR A 461 8.48 9.89 -14.17
C TYR A 461 7.01 9.51 -14.09
N LEU A 462 6.46 9.52 -12.88
CA LEU A 462 5.03 9.55 -12.64
C LEU A 462 4.70 10.71 -11.70
N VAL A 463 3.83 11.60 -12.15
CA VAL A 463 3.43 12.79 -11.41
C VAL A 463 1.93 12.73 -11.16
N TYR A 464 1.54 12.87 -9.90
CA TYR A 464 0.15 13.03 -9.52
C TYR A 464 -0.18 14.51 -9.35
N GLN A 465 -1.24 14.95 -10.01
CA GLN A 465 -1.78 16.29 -9.95
C GLN A 465 -3.11 16.23 -9.17
N PRO A 466 -3.17 16.69 -7.91
CA PRO A 466 -4.38 16.59 -7.10
C PRO A 466 -5.45 17.64 -7.43
N SER A 467 -5.15 18.64 -8.26
CA SER A 467 -6.07 19.73 -8.60
C SER A 467 -5.90 20.16 -10.06
N PRO A 468 -6.93 20.64 -10.77
CA PRO A 468 -6.92 20.89 -12.23
C PRO A 468 -6.06 22.09 -12.68
N LYS A 469 -5.22 22.63 -11.80
CA LYS A 469 -4.33 23.75 -12.12
C LYS A 469 -3.13 23.28 -12.93
N PRO A 470 -2.66 24.06 -13.92
CA PRO A 470 -1.39 23.78 -14.56
C PRO A 470 -0.26 23.63 -13.54
N PHE A 471 0.64 22.71 -13.79
CA PHE A 471 1.79 22.43 -12.93
C PHE A 471 3.06 22.34 -13.77
N THR A 472 4.21 22.38 -13.10
CA THR A 472 5.51 22.22 -13.76
C THR A 472 6.18 20.92 -13.34
N VAL A 473 6.96 20.36 -14.26
CA VAL A 473 7.90 19.27 -13.99
C VAL A 473 9.28 19.68 -14.50
N ARG A 474 10.31 19.54 -13.66
CA ARG A 474 11.69 19.78 -14.04
C ARG A 474 12.24 18.55 -14.75
N LEU A 475 12.50 18.69 -16.05
CA LEU A 475 12.97 17.61 -16.91
C LEU A 475 14.33 17.98 -17.52
N PRO A 476 15.28 17.02 -17.59
CA PRO A 476 16.46 17.15 -18.44
C PRO A 476 16.08 17.26 -19.91
N VAL A 477 16.94 17.88 -20.72
CA VAL A 477 16.80 17.90 -22.18
C VAL A 477 16.61 16.50 -22.74
N GLY A 478 15.60 16.31 -23.57
CA GLY A 478 15.31 14.99 -24.13
C GLY A 478 13.96 14.93 -24.84
N THR A 479 13.69 13.76 -25.40
CA THR A 479 12.40 13.41 -25.98
C THR A 479 11.72 12.39 -25.09
N TYR A 480 10.50 12.68 -24.66
CA TYR A 480 9.72 11.88 -23.74
C TYR A 480 8.41 11.47 -24.40
N GLN A 481 8.04 10.21 -24.26
CA GLN A 481 6.68 9.75 -24.43
C GLN A 481 5.89 10.15 -23.19
N PHE A 482 4.65 10.60 -23.37
CA PHE A 482 3.75 10.93 -22.28
C PHE A 482 2.44 10.15 -22.39
N GLU A 483 1.84 9.89 -21.23
CA GLU A 483 0.49 9.37 -21.05
C GLU A 483 -0.21 10.21 -19.98
N TRP A 484 -1.37 10.76 -20.34
CA TRP A 484 -2.31 11.35 -19.39
C TRP A 484 -3.33 10.30 -19.00
N PHE A 485 -3.47 10.06 -17.72
CA PHE A 485 -4.48 9.19 -17.16
C PHE A 485 -5.42 9.98 -16.26
N ASN A 486 -6.71 9.75 -16.44
CA ASN A 486 -7.78 10.34 -15.65
C ASN A 486 -8.18 9.34 -14.54
N PRO A 487 -7.78 9.59 -13.28
CA PRO A 487 -8.10 8.70 -12.17
C PRO A 487 -9.60 8.61 -11.88
N ALA A 488 -10.37 9.65 -12.16
CA ALA A 488 -11.80 9.67 -11.88
C ALA A 488 -12.61 8.78 -12.84
N THR A 489 -12.16 8.65 -14.09
CA THR A 489 -12.83 7.79 -15.09
C THR A 489 -12.12 6.45 -15.30
N ASN A 490 -10.90 6.29 -14.76
CA ASN A 490 -10.02 5.15 -14.98
C ASN A 490 -9.68 4.92 -16.47
N LEU A 491 -9.54 6.01 -17.23
CA LEU A 491 -9.24 6.00 -18.66
C LEU A 491 -7.93 6.73 -18.97
N VAL A 492 -7.20 6.23 -19.97
CA VAL A 492 -6.14 6.98 -20.62
C VAL A 492 -6.78 8.11 -21.43
N ALA A 493 -6.44 9.36 -21.10
CA ALA A 493 -7.02 10.54 -21.72
C ALA A 493 -6.23 11.03 -22.94
N GLY A 494 -4.96 10.63 -23.07
CA GLY A 494 -4.15 10.95 -24.23
C GLY A 494 -2.71 10.49 -24.09
N THR A 495 -2.09 10.16 -25.20
CA THR A 495 -0.67 9.80 -25.29
C THR A 495 0.03 10.65 -26.35
N GLY A 496 1.35 10.72 -26.29
CA GLY A 496 2.10 11.43 -27.31
C GLY A 496 3.59 11.47 -27.04
N VAL A 497 4.29 12.28 -27.82
CA VAL A 497 5.73 12.52 -27.70
C VAL A 497 5.98 14.01 -27.60
N MET A 498 6.87 14.40 -26.72
CA MET A 498 7.32 15.78 -26.57
C MET A 498 8.84 15.86 -26.51
N THR A 499 9.41 16.90 -27.08
CA THR A 499 10.83 17.22 -26.90
C THR A 499 10.93 18.47 -26.05
N VAL A 500 11.75 18.41 -25.01
CA VAL A 500 11.89 19.46 -24.01
C VAL A 500 13.34 19.92 -23.93
N ALA A 501 13.53 21.21 -23.65
CA ALA A 501 14.81 21.71 -23.19
C ALA A 501 15.02 21.36 -21.71
N ASP A 502 16.25 21.48 -21.22
CA ASP A 502 16.52 21.35 -19.78
C ASP A 502 15.77 22.43 -18.99
N GLY A 503 15.03 22.03 -17.96
CA GLY A 503 14.36 22.95 -17.03
C GLY A 503 12.90 22.61 -16.76
N ASN A 504 12.16 23.61 -16.27
CA ASN A 504 10.75 23.46 -15.91
C ASN A 504 9.87 23.48 -17.17
N GLN A 505 9.09 22.42 -17.33
CA GLN A 505 8.11 22.27 -18.40
C GLN A 505 6.71 22.39 -17.82
N SER A 506 5.84 23.18 -18.44
CA SER A 506 4.46 23.37 -18.00
C SER A 506 3.55 22.30 -18.59
N PHE A 507 2.68 21.75 -17.76
CA PHE A 507 1.70 20.74 -18.12
C PHE A 507 0.31 21.15 -17.67
N THR A 508 -0.68 20.83 -18.50
CA THR A 508 -2.11 21.03 -18.22
C THR A 508 -2.83 19.74 -18.60
N SER A 509 -3.60 19.17 -17.68
CA SER A 509 -4.42 17.99 -17.96
C SER A 509 -5.43 18.29 -19.08
N PRO A 510 -5.70 17.35 -19.99
CA PRO A 510 -6.67 17.55 -21.09
C PRO A 510 -8.14 17.44 -20.62
N PHE A 511 -8.39 17.37 -19.32
CA PHE A 511 -9.69 17.22 -18.67
C PHE A 511 -9.67 17.88 -17.28
N ASP A 512 -10.85 18.10 -16.72
CA ASP A 512 -11.05 18.61 -15.36
C ASP A 512 -10.88 17.50 -14.30
N GLY A 513 -10.34 17.86 -13.14
CA GLY A 513 -10.14 16.96 -12.00
C GLY A 513 -8.68 16.74 -11.64
N ASP A 514 -8.44 15.71 -10.82
CA ASP A 514 -7.11 15.17 -10.58
C ASP A 514 -6.61 14.39 -11.79
N ALA A 515 -5.30 14.36 -12.01
CA ALA A 515 -4.70 13.72 -13.17
C ALA A 515 -3.39 13.02 -12.80
N VAL A 516 -3.01 12.03 -13.61
CA VAL A 516 -1.69 11.40 -13.56
C VAL A 516 -1.00 11.64 -14.89
N LEU A 517 0.22 12.17 -14.82
CA LEU A 517 1.12 12.28 -15.95
C LEU A 517 2.23 11.26 -15.81
N TYR A 518 2.28 10.31 -16.73
CA TYR A 518 3.37 9.35 -16.85
C TYR A 518 4.27 9.75 -18.03
N LEU A 519 5.57 9.86 -17.78
CA LEU A 519 6.59 10.22 -18.78
C LEU A 519 7.66 9.15 -18.82
N HIS A 520 8.06 8.75 -20.03
CA HIS A 520 9.18 7.84 -20.25
C HIS A 520 10.05 8.37 -21.38
N ALA A 521 11.37 8.44 -21.16
CA ALA A 521 12.30 8.88 -22.17
C ALA A 521 12.26 7.93 -23.37
N SER A 522 12.19 8.47 -24.58
CA SER A 522 12.38 7.67 -25.78
C SER A 522 13.79 7.10 -25.78
N ALA A 523 13.93 5.80 -26.07
CA ALA A 523 15.25 5.19 -26.26
C ALA A 523 16.04 6.02 -27.29
N LYS A 524 17.29 6.35 -26.96
CA LYS A 524 18.19 7.07 -27.86
C LYS A 524 18.58 6.23 -29.06
#